data_AF-A0A7S0S2B9-F1
#
_entry.id   AF-A0A7S0S2B9-F1
#
_cell.length_a   1.000
_cell.length_b   1.000
_cell.length_c   1.000
_cell.angle_alpha   90.00
_cell.angle_beta   90.00
_cell.angle_gamma   90.00
#
_symmetry.space_group_name_H-M   'P 1'
#
loop_
_entity.id
_entity.type
_entity.pdbx_description
1 polymer ?
#
loop_
_entity_poly.entity_id
_entity_poly.type
_entity_poly.pdbx_seq_one_letter_code
_entity_poly.pdbx_strand_id
1 'polypeptide(L)'
;GSGDFSWTHLPVVVGVRAHCKDPSCFVRLRGPVNTHTLQEFVGTELMGLPRVPSLELNALDVMLQRAHPGKVIALAFGKSEGQASIGLRQVAQAQAGMMRFARVSLSQPGGVGQDSGVTAAWAAKLGVSAA
;
A
#
# COMPACT_ATOMS: atom_id res chain seq x y z
N GLY A 1 28.60 -4.98 17.25
CA GLY A 1 29.33 -5.08 15.98
C GLY A 1 29.20 -3.78 15.24
N SER A 2 30.26 -2.98 15.24
CA SER A 2 30.38 -1.71 14.53
C SER A 2 30.43 -1.98 13.02
N GLY A 3 29.31 -1.79 12.33
CA GLY A 3 29.27 -1.79 10.88
C GLY A 3 29.76 -0.45 10.36
N ASP A 4 30.83 -0.47 9.58
CA ASP A 4 31.41 0.72 8.92
C ASP A 4 30.33 1.51 8.17
N PHE A 5 30.12 2.75 8.63
CA PHE A 5 29.24 3.69 7.96
C PHE A 5 30.01 4.37 6.82
N SER A 6 30.06 3.72 5.65
CA SER A 6 30.71 4.32 4.48
C SER A 6 29.82 5.41 3.86
N TRP A 7 30.33 6.65 3.85
CA TRP A 7 29.73 7.83 3.20
C TRP A 7 29.88 7.83 1.66
N THR A 8 30.40 6.74 1.07
CA THR A 8 30.65 6.66 -0.39
C THR A 8 29.40 6.41 -1.23
N HIS A 9 28.23 6.20 -0.60
CA HIS A 9 26.95 5.93 -1.29
C HIS A 9 25.90 6.97 -0.90
N LEU A 10 26.19 8.25 -1.20
CA LEU A 10 25.24 9.35 -1.08
C LEU A 10 24.23 9.34 -2.24
N PRO A 11 22.97 9.75 -2.01
CA PRO A 11 22.41 10.17 -0.73
C PRO A 11 22.08 8.97 0.18
N VAL A 12 22.32 9.14 1.48
CA VAL A 12 21.87 8.19 2.51
C VAL A 12 20.58 8.71 3.14
N VAL A 13 19.53 7.91 3.12
CA VAL A 13 18.26 8.20 3.80
C VAL A 13 18.20 7.37 5.08
N VAL A 14 18.03 8.06 6.21
CA VAL A 14 17.85 7.46 7.54
C VAL A 14 16.51 7.92 8.10
N GLY A 15 15.74 6.99 8.66
CA GLY A 15 14.51 7.27 9.36
C GLY A 15 14.58 6.87 10.82
N VAL A 16 13.77 7.54 11.64
CA VAL A 16 13.62 7.26 13.07
C VAL A 16 12.25 6.63 13.27
N ARG A 17 12.20 5.47 13.92
CA ARG A 17 10.94 4.78 14.20
C ARG A 17 10.04 5.62 15.10
N ALA A 18 8.72 5.49 14.92
CA ALA A 18 7.76 6.09 15.83
C ALA A 18 8.01 5.62 17.28
N HIS A 19 7.85 6.54 18.24
CA HIS A 19 8.07 6.30 19.68
C HIS A 19 9.50 5.89 20.07
N CYS A 20 10.48 6.12 19.20
CA CYS A 20 11.87 5.86 19.53
C CYS A 20 12.42 6.77 20.63
N LYS A 21 13.19 6.18 21.55
CA LYS A 21 13.90 6.89 22.64
C LYS A 21 15.41 6.72 22.63
N ASP A 22 15.95 5.87 21.76
CA ASP A 22 17.38 5.54 21.74
C ASP A 22 17.94 5.41 20.31
N PRO A 23 19.24 5.68 20.08
CA PRO A 23 19.81 5.66 18.74
C PRO A 23 19.77 4.32 18.00
N SER A 24 19.59 3.19 18.70
CA SER A 24 19.51 1.87 18.06
C SER A 24 18.26 1.67 17.21
N CYS A 25 17.24 2.52 17.38
CA CYS A 25 16.02 2.48 16.58
C CYS A 25 16.17 3.08 15.17
N PHE A 26 17.33 3.68 14.85
CA PHE A 26 17.55 4.37 13.59
C PHE A 26 17.65 3.32 12.50
N VAL A 27 16.88 3.50 11.43
CA VAL A 27 16.86 2.56 10.31
C VAL A 27 17.32 3.29 9.07
N ARG A 28 18.26 2.68 8.34
CA ARG A 28 18.71 3.19 7.05
C ARG A 28 17.87 2.59 5.93
N LEU A 29 17.36 3.43 5.04
CA LEU A 29 16.78 2.98 3.78
C LEU A 29 17.87 2.30 2.95
N ARG A 30 17.62 1.06 2.54
CA ARG A 30 18.50 0.30 1.65
C ARG A 30 17.85 0.21 0.28
N GLY A 31 18.63 0.49 -0.77
CA GLY A 31 18.16 0.42 -2.15
C GLY A 31 17.90 1.79 -2.78
N PRO A 32 17.20 1.82 -3.94
CA PRO A 32 17.01 3.04 -4.71
C PRO A 32 16.08 4.02 -4.00
N VAL A 33 16.46 5.30 -4.01
CA VAL A 33 15.66 6.40 -3.48
C VAL A 33 14.68 6.85 -4.55
N ASN A 34 13.46 6.33 -4.48
CA ASN A 34 12.32 6.79 -5.27
C ASN A 34 11.07 6.85 -4.38
N THR A 35 10.01 7.48 -4.90
CA THR A 35 8.77 7.73 -4.14
C THR A 35 8.15 6.45 -3.58
N HIS A 36 8.16 5.35 -4.34
CA HIS A 36 7.59 4.08 -3.93
C HIS A 36 8.38 3.45 -2.77
N THR A 37 9.70 3.34 -2.92
CA THR A 37 10.57 2.79 -1.86
C THR A 37 10.48 3.64 -0.58
N LEU A 38 10.39 4.97 -0.72
CA LEU A 38 10.26 5.89 0.42
C LEU A 38 8.94 5.70 1.15
N GLN A 39 7.82 5.61 0.43
CA GLN A 39 6.51 5.37 1.06
C GLN A 39 6.47 4.02 1.77
N GLU A 40 7.06 2.99 1.18
CA GLU A 40 7.11 1.67 1.81
C GLU A 40 8.00 1.66 3.05
N PHE A 41 9.16 2.32 2.98
CA PHE A 41 10.06 2.49 4.11
C PHE A 41 9.40 3.22 5.27
N VAL A 42 8.76 4.36 5.00
CA VAL A 42 8.05 5.13 6.03
C VAL A 42 6.90 4.31 6.62
N GLY A 43 6.04 3.76 5.77
CA GLY A 43 4.85 3.06 6.23
C GLY A 43 5.18 1.78 7.01
N THR A 44 6.13 0.97 6.55
CA THR A 44 6.46 -0.32 7.16
C THR A 44 7.52 -0.19 8.24
N GLU A 45 8.68 0.38 7.93
CA GLU A 45 9.84 0.36 8.83
C GLU A 45 9.75 1.40 9.94
N LEU A 46 9.19 2.57 9.65
CA LEU A 46 9.13 3.68 10.62
C LEU A 46 7.83 3.69 11.42
N MET A 47 6.71 3.39 10.75
CA MET A 47 5.38 3.51 11.34
C MET A 47 4.72 2.16 11.67
N GLY A 48 5.24 1.04 11.16
CA GLY A 48 4.65 -0.30 11.41
C GLY A 48 3.22 -0.46 10.87
N LEU A 49 2.84 0.31 9.86
CA LEU A 49 1.50 0.26 9.28
C LEU A 49 1.31 -1.04 8.49
N PRO A 50 0.10 -1.61 8.45
CA PRO A 50 -0.17 -2.79 7.63
C PRO A 50 -0.02 -2.45 6.15
N ARG A 51 0.40 -3.45 5.36
CA ARG A 51 0.30 -3.40 3.90
C ARG A 51 -1.15 -3.63 3.50
N VAL A 52 -1.63 -2.85 2.53
CA VAL A 52 -2.97 -3.03 1.95
C VAL A 52 -2.79 -3.67 0.57
N PRO A 53 -3.31 -4.89 0.35
CA PRO A 53 -3.06 -5.64 -0.86
C PRO A 53 -3.72 -4.98 -2.07
N SER A 54 -3.10 -5.13 -3.23
CA SER A 54 -3.78 -4.90 -4.51
C SER A 54 -4.67 -6.09 -4.82
N LEU A 55 -5.85 -5.83 -5.36
CA LEU A 55 -6.87 -6.81 -5.67
C LEU A 55 -7.15 -6.79 -7.18
N GLU A 56 -7.04 -7.97 -7.78
CA GLU A 56 -7.47 -8.21 -9.16
C GLU A 56 -8.97 -8.53 -9.21
N LEU A 57 -9.59 -8.30 -10.36
CA LEU A 57 -11.04 -8.44 -10.54
C LEU A 57 -11.55 -9.85 -10.20
N ASN A 58 -10.80 -10.88 -10.59
CA ASN A 58 -11.07 -12.29 -10.32
C ASN A 58 -10.86 -12.69 -8.85
N ALA A 59 -10.06 -11.94 -8.09
CA ALA A 59 -9.75 -12.23 -6.70
C ALA A 59 -10.81 -11.70 -5.72
N LEU A 60 -11.74 -10.86 -6.19
CA LEU A 60 -12.80 -10.29 -5.35
C LEU A 60 -13.68 -11.37 -4.72
N ASP A 61 -14.13 -12.36 -5.50
CA ASP A 61 -15.02 -13.42 -5.01
C ASP A 61 -14.35 -14.25 -3.92
N VAL A 62 -13.06 -14.57 -4.11
CA VAL A 62 -12.26 -15.31 -3.13
C VAL A 62 -12.09 -14.48 -1.85
N MET A 63 -11.86 -13.17 -1.98
CA MET A 63 -11.74 -12.29 -0.82
C MET A 63 -13.06 -12.19 -0.04
N LEU A 64 -14.19 -12.09 -0.75
CA LEU A 64 -15.53 -12.06 -0.15
C LEU A 64 -15.85 -13.37 0.59
N GLN A 65 -15.58 -14.53 -0.03
CA GLN A 65 -15.78 -15.84 0.58
C GLN A 65 -14.92 -16.07 1.83
N ARG A 66 -13.72 -15.48 1.87
CA ARG A 66 -12.80 -15.57 3.02
C ARG A 66 -13.00 -14.46 4.05
N ALA A 67 -13.88 -13.51 3.79
CA ALA A 67 -14.14 -12.43 4.73
C ALA A 67 -15.03 -12.94 5.86
N HIS A 68 -14.71 -12.53 7.08
CA HIS A 68 -15.58 -12.79 8.22
C HIS A 68 -16.90 -12.03 8.00
N PRO A 69 -18.08 -12.63 8.24
CA PRO A 69 -19.38 -12.02 7.91
C PRO A 69 -19.65 -10.71 8.65
N GLY A 70 -19.02 -10.52 9.82
CA GLY A 70 -19.08 -9.27 10.59
C GLY A 70 -18.09 -8.18 10.17
N LYS A 71 -17.31 -8.36 9.08
CA LYS A 71 -16.36 -7.35 8.61
C LYS A 71 -16.81 -6.72 7.31
N VAL A 72 -16.61 -5.41 7.20
CA VAL A 72 -16.85 -4.64 5.98
C VAL A 72 -15.62 -4.74 5.08
N ILE A 73 -15.82 -4.94 3.78
CA ILE A 73 -14.74 -4.87 2.79
C ILE A 73 -14.76 -3.47 2.16
N ALA A 74 -13.64 -2.77 2.24
CA ALA A 74 -13.44 -1.46 1.63
C ALA A 74 -12.45 -1.57 0.48
N LEU A 75 -12.90 -1.21 -0.73
CA LEU A 75 -12.08 -1.19 -1.94
C LEU A 75 -11.66 0.25 -2.25
N ALA A 76 -10.35 0.50 -2.29
CA ALA A 76 -9.79 1.79 -2.63
C ALA A 76 -9.32 1.81 -4.09
N PHE A 77 -10.08 2.48 -4.96
CA PHE A 77 -9.77 2.61 -6.38
C PHE A 77 -8.80 3.75 -6.63
N GLY A 78 -7.80 3.53 -7.49
CA GLY A 78 -6.87 4.59 -7.87
C GLY A 78 -6.08 4.25 -9.14
N LYS A 79 -5.42 5.26 -9.71
CA LYS A 79 -4.58 5.14 -10.92
C LYS A 79 -3.12 4.81 -10.62
N SER A 80 -2.80 4.49 -9.37
CA SER A 80 -1.44 4.25 -8.92
C SER A 80 -1.16 2.76 -8.86
N GLU A 81 -0.20 2.30 -9.67
CA GLU A 81 0.37 0.94 -9.61
C GLU A 81 1.29 0.71 -8.39
N GLY A 82 1.33 1.66 -7.45
CA GLY A 82 2.20 1.63 -6.27
C GLY A 82 1.61 0.95 -5.04
N GLN A 83 2.26 1.14 -3.90
CA GLN A 83 1.72 0.74 -2.60
C GLN A 83 0.53 1.60 -2.18
N ALA A 84 -0.21 1.16 -1.16
CA ALA A 84 -1.16 2.02 -0.50
C ALA A 84 -0.51 3.29 0.05
N SER A 85 -1.21 4.41 -0.12
CA SER A 85 -0.83 5.65 0.52
C SER A 85 -0.75 5.45 2.04
N ILE A 86 0.11 6.23 2.69
CA ILE A 86 0.25 6.21 4.15
C ILE A 86 -1.12 6.41 4.83
N GLY A 87 -1.94 7.33 4.31
CA GLY A 87 -3.30 7.56 4.83
C GLY A 87 -4.20 6.33 4.76
N LEU A 88 -4.22 5.61 3.63
CA LEU A 88 -5.02 4.38 3.51
C LEU A 88 -4.53 3.30 4.49
N ARG A 89 -3.21 3.18 4.68
CA ARG A 89 -2.62 2.23 5.64
C ARG A 89 -2.94 2.59 7.09
N GLN A 90 -2.97 3.88 7.44
CA GLN A 90 -3.39 4.37 8.76
C GLN A 90 -4.84 4.02 9.05
N VAL A 91 -5.76 4.28 8.10
CA VAL A 91 -7.17 3.90 8.26
C VAL A 91 -7.31 2.39 8.37
N ALA A 92 -6.58 1.62 7.56
CA ALA A 92 -6.58 0.16 7.64
C ALA A 92 -6.11 -0.36 9.01
N GLN A 93 -5.12 0.27 9.62
CA GLN A 93 -4.68 -0.07 10.98
C GLN A 93 -5.75 0.28 12.01
N ALA A 94 -6.27 1.52 11.96
CA ALA A 94 -7.26 2.00 12.93
C ALA A 94 -8.57 1.20 12.90
N GLN A 95 -8.93 0.67 11.73
CA GLN A 95 -10.18 -0.06 11.50
C GLN A 95 -9.98 -1.57 11.33
N ALA A 96 -8.82 -2.13 11.68
CA ALA A 96 -8.50 -3.55 11.45
C ALA A 96 -9.52 -4.53 12.09
N GLY A 97 -10.20 -4.11 13.16
CA GLY A 97 -11.27 -4.86 13.82
C GLY A 97 -12.56 -4.96 13.01
N MET A 98 -12.92 -3.90 12.29
CA MET A 98 -14.22 -3.76 11.62
C MET A 98 -14.12 -3.91 10.09
N MET A 99 -13.02 -3.47 9.50
CA MET A 99 -12.88 -3.34 8.05
C MET A 99 -11.67 -4.12 7.54
N ARG A 100 -11.77 -4.62 6.31
CA ARG A 100 -10.64 -5.11 5.52
C ARG A 100 -10.51 -4.23 4.29
N PHE A 101 -9.32 -3.66 4.12
CA PHE A 101 -9.02 -2.81 2.97
C PHE A 101 -8.31 -3.61 1.89
N ALA A 102 -8.66 -3.32 0.64
CA ALA A 102 -7.89 -3.71 -0.53
C ALA A 102 -7.86 -2.54 -1.52
N ARG A 103 -6.85 -2.53 -2.37
CA ARG A 103 -6.69 -1.52 -3.43
C ARG A 103 -7.06 -2.10 -4.77
N VAL A 104 -7.54 -1.24 -5.66
CA VAL A 104 -7.75 -1.58 -7.06
C VAL A 104 -7.00 -0.56 -7.91
N SER A 105 -6.09 -1.04 -8.76
CA SER A 105 -5.48 -0.22 -9.80
C SER A 105 -6.43 -0.16 -11.00
N LEU A 106 -6.81 1.05 -11.40
CA LEU A 106 -7.56 1.29 -12.64
C LEU A 106 -6.63 1.52 -13.84
N SER A 107 -5.33 1.63 -13.60
CA SER A 107 -4.32 1.71 -14.65
C SER A 107 -3.85 0.31 -15.01
N GLN A 108 -3.78 0.04 -16.31
CA GLN A 108 -3.15 -1.16 -16.87
C GLN A 108 -1.65 -0.89 -17.07
N PRO A 109 -0.79 -1.90 -16.84
CA PRO A 109 0.61 -1.81 -17.23
C PRO A 109 0.71 -1.82 -18.76
N GLY A 110 0.89 -0.63 -19.37
CA GLY A 110 1.36 -0.52 -20.76
C GLY A 110 0.46 0.15 -21.82
N GLY A 111 -0.58 0.92 -21.50
CA GLY A 111 -1.41 1.50 -22.56
C GLY A 111 -2.15 2.79 -22.23
N VAL A 112 -1.76 3.88 -22.90
CA VAL A 112 -2.56 5.12 -23.00
C VAL A 112 -3.84 4.78 -23.77
N GLY A 113 -4.97 4.64 -23.08
CA GLY A 113 -6.30 4.54 -23.72
C GLY A 113 -7.25 3.42 -23.27
N GLN A 114 -6.88 2.55 -22.31
CA GLN A 114 -7.75 1.44 -21.83
C GLN A 114 -8.31 1.61 -20.40
N ASP A 115 -8.12 2.76 -19.75
CA ASP A 115 -8.67 3.06 -18.41
C ASP A 115 -10.19 2.83 -18.31
N SER A 116 -10.93 3.04 -19.41
CA SER A 116 -12.38 2.86 -19.47
C SER A 116 -12.80 1.39 -19.38
N GLY A 117 -12.03 0.46 -19.95
CA GLY A 117 -12.36 -0.97 -19.96
C GLY A 117 -12.23 -1.62 -18.59
N VAL A 118 -11.13 -1.33 -17.88
CA VAL A 118 -10.90 -1.83 -16.51
C VAL A 118 -11.92 -1.25 -15.54
N THR A 119 -12.21 0.05 -15.66
CA THR A 119 -13.23 0.72 -14.83
C THR A 119 -14.62 0.13 -15.08
N ALA A 120 -15.01 -0.08 -16.34
CA ALA A 120 -16.29 -0.70 -16.69
C ALA A 120 -16.40 -2.15 -16.18
N ALA A 121 -15.32 -2.93 -16.24
CA ALA A 121 -15.30 -4.29 -15.73
C ALA A 121 -15.49 -4.34 -14.20
N TRP A 122 -14.82 -3.44 -13.47
CA TRP A 122 -15.03 -3.29 -12.02
C TRP A 122 -16.44 -2.80 -11.69
N ALA A 123 -16.96 -1.82 -12.43
CA ALA A 123 -18.32 -1.32 -12.25
C ALA A 123 -19.36 -2.44 -12.43
N ALA A 124 -19.25 -3.21 -13.52
CA ALA A 124 -20.10 -4.36 -13.79
C ALA A 124 -19.99 -5.44 -12.69
N LYS A 125 -18.76 -5.75 -12.24
CA LYS A 125 -18.53 -6.74 -11.17
C LYS A 125 -19.13 -6.33 -9.84
N LEU A 126 -19.14 -5.03 -9.55
CA LEU A 126 -19.72 -4.46 -8.33
C LEU A 126 -21.21 -4.15 -8.45
N GLY A 127 -21.81 -4.27 -9.64
CA GLY A 127 -23.19 -3.89 -9.88
C GLY A 127 -23.45 -2.38 -9.74
N VAL A 128 -22.42 -1.55 -9.91
CA VAL A 128 -22.54 -0.08 -9.90
C VAL A 128 -22.49 0.42 -11.35
N SER A 129 -23.26 1.47 -11.68
CA SER A 129 -23.12 2.06 -13.01
C SER A 129 -21.77 2.78 -13.11
N ALA A 130 -21.05 2.59 -14.21
CA ALA A 130 -19.92 3.46 -14.53
C ALA A 130 -20.48 4.87 -14.75
N ALA A 131 -19.99 5.84 -13.99
CA ALA A 131 -20.35 7.25 -14.13
C ALA A 131 -19.60 7.90 -15.30
#